data_AF-A0A1C5LJY5-F1
#
_entry.id   AF-A0A1C5LJY5-F1
#
_cell.length_a   1.000
_cell.length_b   1.000
_cell.length_c   1.000
_cell.angle_alpha   90.00
_cell.angle_beta   90.00
_cell.angle_gamma   90.00
#
_symmetry.space_group_name_H-M   'P 1'
#
loop_
_entity.id
_entity.type
_entity.pdbx_description
1 polymer ?
#
loop_
_entity_poly.entity_id
_entity_poly.type
_entity_poly.pdbx_seq_one_letter_code
_entity_poly.pdbx_strand_id
1 'polypeptide(L)'
;MVYDCIPFFNEIDILKMRLHIMDPIVDRFVIEEATVTFSGEPKELCFEKNKELFKEFLPKITYIVVDNSPVNTTTHLRDKFQKNALVKGLADAADEDVIILSDVDEIPNPKTLQKVIDTFDPDKVYHFAQRMFYCFLNMEEVSGKLLSITGEFPGVKRKLWLGTKVFSKRSIPEDGIIQLREASVTAPNAVRVADGGWHFGYMGSSGEKDVARRIGTKVVAAAHQEYNDSVLLAEAADRLLLGEDMFGREARFERVEIDDSYPAYLLQHRAEYEYLIMPPVSRAKIFFTRVTLKGKRLVRRGIRKLKRIAAGK
;
A
#
# COMPACT_ATOMS: atom_id res chain seq x y z
N MET A 1 -0.68 16.72 19.41
CA MET A 1 -0.86 16.85 17.95
C MET A 1 -0.87 15.46 17.32
N VAL A 2 -1.43 15.36 16.11
CA VAL A 2 -1.51 14.14 15.30
C VAL A 2 -0.71 14.34 14.00
N TYR A 3 0.29 13.50 13.80
CA TYR A 3 1.15 13.49 12.61
C TYR A 3 0.84 12.27 11.74
N ASP A 4 0.68 12.47 10.44
CA ASP A 4 0.53 11.39 9.47
C ASP A 4 1.77 11.30 8.56
N CYS A 5 2.61 10.30 8.81
CA CYS A 5 3.90 10.07 8.15
C CYS A 5 3.75 9.08 6.99
N ILE A 6 3.96 9.60 5.78
CA ILE A 6 3.63 8.93 4.52
C ILE A 6 4.88 8.91 3.62
N PRO A 7 5.54 7.74 3.45
CA PRO A 7 6.47 7.57 2.34
C PRO A 7 5.68 7.55 1.03
N PHE A 8 6.11 8.32 0.05
CA PHE A 8 5.35 8.60 -1.16
C PHE A 8 6.11 8.26 -2.45
N PHE A 9 5.37 7.73 -3.41
CA PHE A 9 5.86 7.51 -4.77
C PHE A 9 4.94 8.12 -5.82
N ASN A 10 4.10 7.34 -6.52
CA ASN A 10 3.42 7.81 -7.74
C ASN A 10 1.89 7.74 -7.63
N GLU A 11 1.35 7.32 -6.49
CA GLU A 11 -0.07 7.11 -6.26
C GLU A 11 -0.81 8.42 -5.95
N ILE A 12 -0.70 9.43 -6.82
CA ILE A 12 -1.26 10.78 -6.67
C ILE A 12 -2.75 10.76 -6.29
N ASP A 13 -3.55 9.94 -6.97
CA ASP A 13 -4.99 9.84 -6.75
C ASP A 13 -5.33 9.28 -5.35
N ILE A 14 -4.48 8.37 -4.87
CA ILE A 14 -4.61 7.74 -3.55
C ILE A 14 -4.13 8.69 -2.47
N LEU A 15 -3.05 9.46 -2.70
CA LEU A 15 -2.62 10.53 -1.80
C LEU A 15 -3.73 11.57 -1.64
N LYS A 16 -4.35 12.02 -2.74
CA LYS A 16 -5.50 12.93 -2.69
C LYS A 16 -6.61 12.37 -1.82
N MET A 17 -6.98 11.11 -2.03
CA MET A 17 -8.01 10.43 -1.25
C MET A 17 -7.65 10.40 0.25
N ARG A 18 -6.42 9.98 0.58
CA ARG A 18 -5.93 9.91 1.95
C ARG A 18 -6.00 11.28 2.62
N LEU A 19 -5.46 12.33 1.99
CA LEU A 19 -5.44 13.67 2.58
C LEU A 19 -6.84 14.17 2.90
N HIS A 20 -7.81 14.05 1.99
CA HIS A 20 -9.20 14.44 2.30
C HIS A 20 -9.86 13.59 3.39
N ILE A 21 -9.57 12.28 3.47
CA ILE A 21 -10.12 11.41 4.52
C ILE A 21 -9.56 11.79 5.89
N MET A 22 -8.26 12.13 5.94
CA MET A 22 -7.50 12.28 7.17
C MET A 22 -7.43 13.73 7.68
N ASP A 23 -7.65 14.72 6.82
CA ASP A 23 -7.53 16.16 7.14
C ASP A 23 -8.30 16.61 8.39
N PRO A 24 -9.52 16.10 8.69
CA PRO A 24 -10.24 16.51 9.90
C PRO A 24 -9.58 16.06 11.22
N ILE A 25 -8.67 15.08 11.17
CA ILE A 25 -8.07 14.46 12.36
C ILE A 25 -6.58 14.81 12.47
N VAL A 26 -5.92 15.00 11.33
CA VAL A 26 -4.47 15.20 11.27
C VAL A 26 -4.12 16.68 11.35
N ASP A 27 -3.22 17.01 12.28
CA ASP A 27 -2.66 18.35 12.44
C ASP A 27 -1.52 18.60 11.44
N ARG A 28 -0.73 17.56 11.13
CA ARG A 28 0.41 17.64 10.21
C ARG A 28 0.58 16.38 9.37
N PHE A 29 0.62 16.55 8.06
CA PHE A 29 1.05 15.51 7.13
C PHE A 29 2.56 15.62 6.90
N VAL A 30 3.28 14.52 7.06
CA VAL A 30 4.71 14.43 6.74
C VAL A 30 4.86 13.52 5.52
N ILE A 31 5.19 14.11 4.38
CA ILE A 31 5.33 13.40 3.11
C ILE A 31 6.81 13.29 2.77
N GLU A 32 7.32 12.07 2.64
CA GLU A 32 8.68 11.78 2.22
C GLU A 32 8.71 11.27 0.79
N GLU A 33 9.59 11.84 -0.04
CA GLU A 33 9.79 11.38 -1.41
C GLU A 33 11.28 11.39 -1.79
N ALA A 34 11.79 10.25 -2.28
CA ALA A 34 13.18 10.12 -2.73
C ALA A 34 13.39 10.43 -4.22
N THR A 35 14.60 10.80 -4.61
CA THR A 35 15.00 10.99 -6.03
C THR A 35 15.40 9.69 -6.74
N VAL A 36 15.39 8.57 -6.03
CA VAL A 36 15.64 7.23 -6.58
C VAL A 36 14.63 6.21 -6.05
N THR A 37 14.30 5.20 -6.85
CA THR A 37 13.46 4.05 -6.43
C THR A 37 14.21 3.18 -5.41
N PHE A 38 13.51 2.24 -4.78
CA PHE A 38 14.15 1.24 -3.92
C PHE A 38 15.12 0.33 -4.69
N SER A 39 14.83 0.08 -5.98
CA SER A 39 15.73 -0.60 -6.92
C SER A 39 16.96 0.22 -7.34
N GLY A 40 16.96 1.52 -7.05
CA GLY A 40 18.09 2.42 -7.26
C GLY A 40 18.10 3.17 -8.59
N GLU A 41 17.00 3.10 -9.33
CA GLU A 41 16.82 3.87 -10.55
C GLU A 41 16.42 5.32 -10.20
N PRO A 42 16.92 6.33 -10.93
CA PRO A 42 16.44 7.69 -10.80
C PRO A 42 14.92 7.77 -10.97
N LYS A 43 14.25 8.55 -10.11
CA LYS A 43 12.81 8.81 -10.19
C LYS A 43 12.49 10.29 -10.11
N GLU A 44 11.46 10.69 -10.84
CA GLU A 44 10.89 12.04 -10.73
C GLU A 44 10.16 12.19 -9.38
N LEU A 45 10.24 13.39 -8.80
CA LEU A 45 9.50 13.76 -7.61
C LEU A 45 8.04 14.04 -7.98
N CYS A 46 7.20 13.01 -7.88
CA CYS A 46 5.81 13.04 -8.28
C CYS A 46 4.99 14.00 -7.42
N PHE A 47 5.25 14.11 -6.11
CA PHE A 47 4.54 15.05 -5.26
C PHE A 47 4.90 16.48 -5.65
N GLU A 48 6.20 16.80 -5.74
CA GLU A 48 6.65 18.15 -6.08
C GLU A 48 6.11 18.61 -7.44
N LYS A 49 6.11 17.72 -8.44
CA LYS A 49 5.54 18.01 -9.77
C LYS A 49 4.04 18.30 -9.76
N ASN A 50 3.30 17.70 -8.83
CA ASN A 50 1.84 17.78 -8.77
C ASN A 50 1.35 18.57 -7.53
N LYS A 51 2.23 19.33 -6.89
CA LYS A 51 1.99 20.02 -5.62
C LYS A 51 0.77 20.93 -5.64
N GLU A 52 0.48 21.53 -6.78
CA GLU A 52 -0.71 22.37 -7.02
C GLU A 52 -2.03 21.62 -6.80
N LEU A 53 -2.07 20.31 -7.04
CA LEU A 53 -3.26 19.48 -6.76
C LEU A 53 -3.55 19.39 -5.26
N PHE A 54 -2.57 19.68 -4.41
CA PHE A 54 -2.65 19.57 -2.95
C PHE A 54 -2.62 20.93 -2.26
N LYS A 55 -2.84 22.02 -2.99
CA LYS A 55 -2.72 23.41 -2.49
C LYS A 55 -3.47 23.69 -1.18
N GLU A 56 -4.63 23.05 -0.98
CA GLU A 56 -5.44 23.20 0.23
C GLU A 56 -4.79 22.58 1.48
N PHE A 57 -3.98 21.54 1.29
CA PHE A 57 -3.28 20.82 2.36
C PHE A 57 -1.87 21.34 2.61
N LEU A 58 -1.29 22.11 1.68
CA LEU A 58 0.09 22.61 1.81
C LEU A 58 0.40 23.29 3.16
N PRO A 59 -0.51 24.08 3.78
CA PRO A 59 -0.27 24.63 5.11
C PRO A 59 -0.05 23.57 6.21
N LYS A 60 -0.61 22.36 6.03
CA LYS A 60 -0.45 21.20 6.92
C LYS A 60 0.59 20.19 6.42
N ILE A 61 1.27 20.41 5.30
CA ILE A 61 2.24 19.45 4.76
C ILE A 61 3.66 19.87 5.10
N THR A 62 4.40 18.99 5.78
CA THR A 62 5.87 19.01 5.81
C THR A 62 6.37 18.04 4.75
N TYR A 63 6.95 18.59 3.67
CA TYR A 63 7.48 17.79 2.56
C TYR A 63 8.99 17.59 2.71
N ILE A 64 9.44 16.34 2.60
CA ILE A 64 10.82 15.91 2.79
C ILE A 64 11.30 15.25 1.50
N VAL A 65 12.36 15.80 0.90
CA VAL A 65 13.03 15.18 -0.25
C VAL A 65 14.25 14.39 0.24
N VAL A 66 14.38 13.14 -0.21
CA VAL A 66 15.57 12.30 0.04
C VAL A 66 16.37 12.17 -1.25
N ASP A 67 17.36 13.04 -1.41
CA ASP A 67 18.23 13.12 -2.59
C ASP A 67 19.59 12.41 -2.41
N ASN A 68 19.86 11.92 -1.20
CA ASN A 68 21.13 11.31 -0.81
C ASN A 68 21.03 9.80 -0.53
N SER A 69 20.09 9.13 -1.20
CA SER A 69 19.86 7.69 -1.03
C SER A 69 21.12 6.87 -1.37
N PRO A 70 21.49 5.86 -0.57
CA PRO A 70 22.64 5.01 -0.86
C PRO A 70 22.42 4.22 -2.16
N VAL A 71 23.35 4.36 -3.12
CA VAL A 71 23.21 3.74 -4.46
C VAL A 71 23.71 2.29 -4.51
N ASN A 72 24.79 1.98 -3.79
CA ASN A 72 25.41 0.65 -3.77
C ASN A 72 24.97 -0.17 -2.55
N THR A 73 23.67 -0.42 -2.41
CA THR A 73 23.11 -1.20 -1.31
C THR A 73 21.92 -2.04 -1.75
N THR A 74 21.43 -2.91 -0.87
CA THR A 74 20.24 -3.73 -1.14
C THR A 74 18.98 -2.88 -1.20
N THR A 75 17.97 -3.37 -1.92
CA THR A 75 16.68 -2.67 -2.03
C THR A 75 16.05 -2.40 -0.66
N HIS A 76 16.11 -3.38 0.26
CA HIS A 76 15.62 -3.25 1.63
C HIS A 76 16.36 -2.20 2.46
N LEU A 77 17.68 -2.11 2.35
CA LEU A 77 18.46 -1.10 3.08
C LEU A 77 18.17 0.30 2.56
N ARG A 78 17.97 0.44 1.25
CA ARG A 78 17.57 1.72 0.64
C ARG A 78 16.17 2.15 1.08
N ASP A 79 15.22 1.21 1.09
CA ASP A 79 13.86 1.42 1.59
C ASP A 79 13.87 1.91 3.05
N LYS A 80 14.57 1.20 3.94
CA LYS A 80 14.72 1.63 5.35
C LYS A 80 15.34 3.03 5.46
N PHE A 81 16.38 3.32 4.69
CA PHE A 81 17.03 4.63 4.69
C PHE A 81 16.07 5.77 4.30
N GLN A 82 15.35 5.60 3.19
CA GLN A 82 14.41 6.60 2.68
C GLN A 82 13.27 6.82 3.67
N LYS A 83 12.59 5.75 4.10
CA LYS A 83 11.45 5.88 5.03
C LYS A 83 11.86 6.42 6.41
N ASN A 84 13.09 6.16 6.86
CA ASN A 84 13.58 6.75 8.11
C ASN A 84 13.74 8.28 8.05
N ALA A 85 13.80 8.88 6.85
CA ALA A 85 13.83 10.33 6.72
C ALA A 85 12.55 11.02 7.20
N LEU A 86 11.42 10.29 7.32
CA LEU A 86 10.17 10.80 7.89
C LEU A 86 10.36 11.41 9.29
N VAL A 87 11.32 10.92 10.08
CA VAL A 87 11.63 11.47 11.41
C VAL A 87 12.00 12.96 11.35
N LYS A 88 12.56 13.44 10.24
CA LYS A 88 12.90 14.87 10.06
C LYS A 88 11.66 15.77 10.12
N GLY A 89 10.50 15.26 9.70
CA GLY A 89 9.24 16.01 9.75
C GLY A 89 8.56 16.03 11.12
N LEU A 90 9.17 15.34 12.09
CA LEU A 90 8.70 15.25 13.48
C LEU A 90 9.57 16.09 14.44
N ALA A 91 10.35 17.04 13.92
CA ALA A 91 11.25 17.87 14.74
C ALA A 91 10.51 18.70 15.78
N ASP A 92 9.30 19.16 15.45
CA ASP A 92 8.44 19.96 16.33
C ASP A 92 7.43 19.12 17.14
N ALA A 93 7.45 17.79 16.97
CA ALA A 93 6.53 16.89 17.67
C ALA A 93 6.97 16.70 19.12
N ALA A 94 6.04 16.80 20.06
CA ALA A 94 6.27 16.44 21.45
C ALA A 94 6.36 14.92 21.63
N ASP A 95 7.00 14.47 22.71
CA ASP A 95 7.24 13.05 22.98
C ASP A 95 5.96 12.19 23.02
N GLU A 96 4.84 12.76 23.45
CA GLU A 96 3.54 12.08 23.56
C GLU A 96 2.60 12.35 22.37
N ASP A 97 3.05 13.11 21.36
CA ASP A 97 2.25 13.33 20.15
C ASP A 97 2.00 12.03 19.40
N VAL A 98 0.82 11.95 18.77
CA VAL A 98 0.35 10.77 18.05
C VAL A 98 0.99 10.76 16.67
N ILE A 99 1.71 9.68 16.37
CA ILE A 99 2.33 9.44 15.07
C ILE A 99 1.61 8.30 14.38
N ILE A 100 1.14 8.54 13.16
CA ILE A 100 0.58 7.54 12.25
C ILE A 100 1.66 7.24 11.22
N LEU A 101 1.99 5.96 11.04
CA LEU A 101 2.98 5.51 10.06
C LEU A 101 2.37 4.42 9.18
N SER A 102 2.30 4.68 7.89
CA SER A 102 1.81 3.72 6.90
C SER A 102 2.19 4.15 5.48
N ASP A 103 2.20 3.20 4.55
CA ASP A 103 2.34 3.55 3.14
C ASP A 103 1.10 4.36 2.66
N VAL A 104 1.23 5.13 1.58
CA VAL A 104 0.17 6.04 1.11
C VAL A 104 -1.17 5.34 0.84
N ASP A 105 -1.11 4.09 0.38
CA ASP A 105 -2.27 3.25 0.06
C ASP A 105 -2.90 2.54 1.26
N GLU A 106 -2.33 2.69 2.46
CA GLU A 106 -2.84 2.13 3.70
C GLU A 106 -3.55 3.21 4.53
N ILE A 107 -4.79 3.52 4.15
CA ILE A 107 -5.57 4.61 4.72
C ILE A 107 -6.28 4.11 5.99
N PRO A 108 -5.99 4.68 7.18
CA PRO A 108 -6.68 4.29 8.40
C PRO A 108 -8.14 4.75 8.38
N ASN A 109 -9.02 3.99 9.03
CA ASN A 109 -10.42 4.41 9.18
C ASN A 109 -10.49 5.63 10.11
N PRO A 110 -10.96 6.80 9.66
CA PRO A 110 -10.97 8.01 10.48
C PRO A 110 -11.82 7.88 11.74
N LYS A 111 -12.95 7.15 11.68
CA LYS A 111 -13.80 6.92 12.86
C LYS A 111 -13.10 6.04 13.91
N THR A 112 -12.38 5.02 13.46
CA THR A 112 -11.63 4.13 14.34
C THR A 112 -10.41 4.83 14.91
N LEU A 113 -9.69 5.60 14.07
CA LEU A 113 -8.55 6.39 14.49
C LEU A 113 -8.93 7.41 15.56
N GLN A 114 -10.03 8.14 15.37
CA GLN A 114 -10.49 9.12 16.37
C GLN A 114 -10.70 8.44 17.75
N LYS A 115 -11.33 7.26 17.79
CA LYS A 115 -11.51 6.52 19.04
C LYS A 115 -10.18 6.13 19.69
N VAL A 116 -9.18 5.74 18.89
CA VAL A 116 -7.84 5.43 19.40
C VAL A 116 -7.16 6.68 19.96
N ILE A 117 -7.32 7.83 19.30
CA ILE A 117 -6.79 9.11 19.76
C ILE A 117 -7.45 9.55 21.07
N ASP A 118 -8.78 9.43 21.17
CA ASP A 118 -9.55 9.82 22.36
C ASP A 118 -9.12 9.07 23.63
N THR A 119 -8.59 7.85 23.47
CA THR A 119 -8.08 7.00 24.56
C THR A 119 -6.60 6.66 24.38
N PHE A 120 -5.84 7.55 23.75
CA PHE A 120 -4.47 7.25 23.37
C PHE A 120 -3.57 7.07 24.59
N ASP A 121 -3.02 5.87 24.72
CA ASP A 121 -1.93 5.54 25.65
C ASP A 121 -0.57 5.64 24.91
N PRO A 122 0.31 6.60 25.28
CA PRO A 122 1.60 6.81 24.65
C PRO A 122 2.61 5.66 24.84
N ASP A 123 2.33 4.69 25.71
CA ASP A 123 3.17 3.51 25.90
C ASP A 123 2.78 2.34 24.98
N LYS A 124 1.70 2.49 24.21
CA LYS A 124 1.17 1.45 23.30
C LYS A 124 1.57 1.68 21.86
N VAL A 125 1.64 0.56 21.13
CA VAL A 125 1.71 0.54 19.67
C VAL A 125 0.42 -0.08 19.14
N TYR A 126 -0.33 0.68 18.36
CA TYR A 126 -1.61 0.27 17.82
C TYR A 126 -1.44 -0.24 16.38
N HIS A 127 -1.98 -1.42 16.10
CA HIS A 127 -1.86 -2.12 14.82
C HIS A 127 -3.23 -2.14 14.15
N PHE A 128 -3.41 -1.31 13.11
CA PHE A 128 -4.69 -1.17 12.44
C PHE A 128 -4.88 -2.31 11.43
N ALA A 129 -5.92 -3.11 11.66
CA ALA A 129 -6.30 -4.23 10.81
C ALA A 129 -7.13 -3.73 9.62
N GLN A 130 -6.50 -3.67 8.45
CA GLN A 130 -7.06 -3.08 7.24
C GLN A 130 -7.54 -4.14 6.25
N ARG A 131 -8.67 -3.87 5.60
CA ARG A 131 -9.14 -4.65 4.45
C ARG A 131 -8.21 -4.40 3.27
N MET A 132 -7.80 -5.45 2.59
CA MET A 132 -6.87 -5.34 1.46
C MET A 132 -7.60 -5.42 0.13
N PHE A 133 -7.27 -4.52 -0.78
CA PHE A 133 -7.79 -4.49 -2.15
C PHE A 133 -6.66 -4.31 -3.13
N TYR A 134 -6.65 -5.07 -4.21
CA TYR A 134 -5.61 -4.97 -5.24
C TYR A 134 -6.15 -4.49 -6.57
N CYS A 135 -5.45 -3.50 -7.14
CA CYS A 135 -5.65 -2.93 -8.49
C CYS A 135 -7.00 -2.26 -8.73
N PHE A 136 -8.05 -2.65 -8.02
CA PHE A 136 -9.38 -2.07 -8.03
C PHE A 136 -9.90 -1.92 -6.61
N LEU A 137 -10.58 -0.81 -6.33
CA LEU A 137 -11.12 -0.45 -5.01
C LEU A 137 -12.10 -1.50 -4.47
N ASN A 138 -12.67 -2.33 -5.33
CA ASN A 138 -13.65 -3.34 -5.00
C ASN A 138 -13.19 -4.78 -5.28
N MET A 139 -11.89 -5.02 -5.38
CA MET A 139 -11.31 -6.36 -5.47
C MET A 139 -10.64 -6.73 -4.16
N GLU A 140 -11.42 -7.26 -3.22
CA GLU A 140 -11.02 -7.51 -1.84
C GLU A 140 -10.32 -8.87 -1.70
N GLU A 141 -9.21 -8.89 -0.95
CA GLU A 141 -8.58 -10.13 -0.49
C GLU A 141 -9.41 -10.74 0.64
N VAL A 142 -9.86 -11.98 0.47
CA VAL A 142 -10.79 -12.63 1.41
C VAL A 142 -10.23 -13.91 2.05
N SER A 143 -9.06 -14.37 1.63
CA SER A 143 -8.48 -15.60 2.17
C SER A 143 -7.72 -15.40 3.48
N GLY A 144 -7.31 -14.16 3.79
CA GLY A 144 -6.54 -13.83 5.00
C GLY A 144 -5.09 -14.34 4.95
N LYS A 145 -4.57 -14.60 3.73
CA LYS A 145 -3.22 -15.13 3.50
C LYS A 145 -2.20 -14.07 3.13
N LEU A 146 -2.63 -12.89 2.66
CA LEU A 146 -1.73 -11.78 2.40
C LEU A 146 -1.65 -10.89 3.64
N LEU A 147 -0.53 -10.99 4.35
CA LEU A 147 -0.29 -10.25 5.59
C LEU A 147 0.91 -9.32 5.43
N SER A 148 0.93 -8.25 6.22
CA SER A 148 2.11 -7.40 6.32
C SER A 148 3.25 -8.16 7.01
N ILE A 149 4.44 -7.56 7.06
CA ILE A 149 5.61 -8.16 7.71
C ILE A 149 5.34 -8.55 9.17
N THR A 150 4.46 -7.84 9.88
CA THR A 150 4.08 -8.15 11.27
C THR A 150 3.16 -9.35 11.42
N GLY A 151 2.65 -9.90 10.32
CA GLY A 151 1.66 -10.97 10.37
C GLY A 151 0.35 -10.50 10.99
N GLU A 152 -0.17 -11.27 11.95
CA GLU A 152 -1.44 -11.00 12.63
C GLU A 152 -1.38 -11.52 14.07
N PHE A 153 -2.20 -10.95 14.96
CA PHE A 153 -2.30 -11.38 16.35
C PHE A 153 -2.73 -12.86 16.47
N PRO A 154 -2.21 -13.60 17.48
CA PRO A 154 -2.62 -14.98 17.74
C PRO A 154 -4.15 -15.11 17.96
N GLY A 155 -4.73 -16.20 17.46
CA GLY A 155 -6.15 -16.51 17.68
C GLY A 155 -7.16 -15.73 16.83
N VAL A 156 -6.71 -14.79 15.99
CA VAL A 156 -7.59 -14.06 15.08
C VAL A 156 -8.11 -14.97 13.97
N LYS A 157 -9.45 -15.11 13.88
CA LYS A 157 -10.12 -15.95 12.86
C LYS A 157 -9.99 -15.35 11.46
N ARG A 158 -10.35 -14.07 11.30
CA ARG A 158 -10.23 -13.33 10.03
C ARG A 158 -8.99 -12.46 10.09
N LYS A 159 -7.90 -12.95 9.51
CA LYS A 159 -6.64 -12.20 9.44
C LYS A 159 -6.76 -11.09 8.42
N LEU A 160 -6.21 -9.93 8.74
CA LEU A 160 -6.24 -8.73 7.91
C LEU A 160 -4.83 -8.15 7.79
N TRP A 161 -4.66 -7.18 6.88
CA TRP A 161 -3.39 -6.50 6.70
C TRP A 161 -3.14 -5.53 7.84
N LEU A 162 -2.13 -5.79 8.68
CA LEU A 162 -1.71 -4.87 9.73
C LEU A 162 -0.72 -3.83 9.17
N GLY A 163 -1.23 -2.92 8.34
CA GLY A 163 -0.46 -1.84 7.74
C GLY A 163 -0.22 -0.74 8.77
N THR A 164 -1.18 0.16 8.92
CA THR A 164 -0.99 1.38 9.71
C THR A 164 -0.62 1.10 11.17
N LYS A 165 0.44 1.77 11.62
CA LYS A 165 0.89 1.81 13.01
C LYS A 165 0.58 3.17 13.60
N VAL A 166 0.07 3.20 14.82
CA VAL A 166 -0.10 4.43 15.59
C VAL A 166 0.64 4.30 16.91
N PHE A 167 1.44 5.30 17.28
CA PHE A 167 2.34 5.27 18.45
C PHE A 167 2.77 6.69 18.82
N SER A 168 3.40 6.86 19.98
CA SER A 168 3.91 8.16 20.44
C SER A 168 5.29 8.48 19.85
N LYS A 169 5.64 9.76 19.70
CA LYS A 169 6.96 10.16 19.21
C LYS A 169 8.12 9.53 19.99
N ARG A 170 7.98 9.39 21.31
CA ARG A 170 8.98 8.75 22.20
C ARG A 170 9.15 7.25 21.98
N SER A 171 8.18 6.60 21.32
CA SER A 171 8.25 5.17 20.99
C SER A 171 9.14 4.88 19.78
N ILE A 172 9.61 5.89 19.06
CA ILE A 172 10.46 5.72 17.88
C ILE A 172 11.83 5.16 18.30
N PRO A 173 12.23 3.98 17.80
CA PRO A 173 13.55 3.41 18.07
C PRO A 173 14.69 4.27 17.53
N GLU A 174 15.86 4.19 18.17
CA GLU A 174 17.07 4.91 17.75
C GLU A 174 17.54 4.54 16.34
N ASP A 175 17.31 3.30 15.92
CA ASP A 175 17.66 2.77 14.59
C ASP A 175 16.60 3.07 13.52
N GLY A 176 15.52 3.77 13.90
CA GLY A 176 14.64 4.48 12.99
C GLY A 176 13.15 4.13 13.10
N ILE A 177 12.32 5.09 12.72
CA ILE A 177 10.85 5.00 12.76
C ILE A 177 10.30 3.79 12.00
N ILE A 178 10.98 3.36 10.92
CA ILE A 178 10.49 2.25 10.10
C ILE A 178 10.42 0.93 10.87
N GLN A 179 11.20 0.75 11.93
CA GLN A 179 11.18 -0.47 12.74
C GLN A 179 9.83 -0.72 13.41
N LEU A 180 9.03 0.34 13.64
CA LEU A 180 7.68 0.17 14.19
C LEU A 180 6.72 -0.51 13.20
N ARG A 181 7.04 -0.51 11.90
CA ARG A 181 6.31 -1.33 10.91
C ARG A 181 6.52 -2.82 11.12
N GLU A 182 7.57 -3.22 11.84
CA GLU A 182 7.92 -4.58 12.22
C GLU A 182 7.60 -4.88 13.70
N ALA A 183 6.94 -3.96 14.42
CA ALA A 183 6.60 -4.14 15.83
C ALA A 183 5.85 -5.46 16.09
N SER A 184 6.25 -6.18 17.14
CA SER A 184 5.68 -7.50 17.44
C SER A 184 4.22 -7.41 17.88
N VAL A 185 3.37 -8.26 17.30
CA VAL A 185 1.96 -8.43 17.69
C VAL A 185 1.76 -9.17 19.01
N THR A 186 2.83 -9.69 19.61
CA THR A 186 2.79 -10.37 20.92
C THR A 186 3.46 -9.56 22.03
N ALA A 187 3.93 -8.34 21.72
CA ALA A 187 4.50 -7.47 22.74
C ALA A 187 3.42 -7.04 23.76
N PRO A 188 3.75 -6.87 25.05
CA PRO A 188 2.79 -6.46 26.08
C PRO A 188 2.10 -5.11 25.80
N ASN A 189 2.72 -4.27 24.97
CA ASN A 189 2.21 -2.97 24.56
C ASN A 189 1.56 -2.95 23.17
N ALA A 190 1.46 -4.11 22.50
CA ALA A 190 0.82 -4.21 21.20
C ALA A 190 -0.71 -4.25 21.36
N VAL A 191 -1.39 -3.37 20.63
CA VAL A 191 -2.86 -3.27 20.63
C VAL A 191 -3.37 -3.52 19.22
N ARG A 192 -4.17 -4.58 19.04
CA ARG A 192 -4.86 -4.81 17.77
C ARG A 192 -6.07 -3.89 17.66
N VAL A 193 -6.14 -3.12 16.58
CA VAL A 193 -7.27 -2.25 16.27
C VAL A 193 -8.06 -2.87 15.12
N ALA A 194 -9.25 -3.40 15.43
CA ALA A 194 -10.18 -3.89 14.41
C ALA A 194 -10.78 -2.73 13.59
N ASP A 195 -11.30 -3.02 12.40
CA ASP A 195 -11.85 -2.02 11.48
C ASP A 195 -10.89 -0.85 11.24
N GLY A 196 -9.61 -1.19 11.07
CA GLY A 196 -8.51 -0.25 10.97
C GLY A 196 -8.45 0.50 9.65
N GLY A 197 -9.29 0.19 8.67
CA GLY A 197 -9.37 0.91 7.39
C GLY A 197 -9.07 0.04 6.19
N TRP A 198 -8.36 0.59 5.22
CA TRP A 198 -8.24 0.03 3.87
C TRP A 198 -6.81 0.10 3.37
N HIS A 199 -6.39 -0.95 2.66
CA HIS A 199 -5.14 -1.00 1.90
C HIS A 199 -5.48 -1.12 0.41
N PHE A 200 -5.34 -0.03 -0.33
CA PHE A 200 -5.64 0.09 -1.76
C PHE A 200 -4.39 -0.16 -2.62
N GLY A 201 -3.83 -1.36 -2.48
CA GLY A 201 -2.58 -1.76 -3.11
C GLY A 201 -2.63 -1.76 -4.64
N TYR A 202 -1.51 -1.37 -5.26
CA TYR A 202 -1.34 -1.35 -6.73
C TYR A 202 -2.38 -0.50 -7.48
N MET A 203 -2.80 0.61 -6.86
CA MET A 203 -3.71 1.61 -7.43
C MET A 203 -3.03 2.98 -7.57
N GLY A 204 -3.66 3.90 -8.30
CA GLY A 204 -3.12 5.24 -8.55
C GLY A 204 -2.28 5.36 -9.83
N SER A 205 -1.45 6.41 -9.92
CA SER A 205 -0.72 6.87 -11.12
C SER A 205 -1.49 7.85 -12.01
N SER A 206 -2.13 8.86 -11.41
CA SER A 206 -2.68 10.04 -12.09
C SER A 206 -3.70 9.71 -13.19
N GLY A 207 -4.69 8.88 -12.86
CA GLY A 207 -5.75 8.49 -13.80
C GLY A 207 -5.37 7.42 -14.82
N GLU A 208 -4.22 6.74 -14.68
CA GLU A 208 -3.86 5.60 -15.53
C GLU A 208 -4.89 4.46 -15.41
N LYS A 209 -5.51 4.13 -16.54
CA LYS A 209 -6.59 3.15 -16.63
C LYS A 209 -6.07 1.74 -16.89
N ASP A 210 -4.86 1.62 -17.44
CA ASP A 210 -4.24 0.33 -17.71
C ASP A 210 -3.69 -0.29 -16.42
N VAL A 211 -4.33 -1.38 -15.99
CA VAL A 211 -3.94 -2.15 -14.79
C VAL A 211 -2.51 -2.69 -14.89
N ALA A 212 -2.11 -3.19 -16.06
CA ALA A 212 -0.77 -3.78 -16.22
C ALA A 212 0.32 -2.72 -16.10
N ARG A 213 0.07 -1.50 -16.59
CA ARG A 213 0.99 -0.36 -16.40
C ARG A 213 1.08 0.05 -14.93
N ARG A 214 -0.05 0.18 -14.22
CA ARG A 214 -0.05 0.52 -12.79
C ARG A 214 0.75 -0.50 -11.96
N ILE A 215 0.51 -1.79 -12.19
CA ILE A 215 1.25 -2.86 -11.49
C ILE A 215 2.73 -2.82 -11.89
N GLY A 216 3.04 -2.72 -13.19
CA GLY A 216 4.40 -2.73 -13.71
C GLY A 216 5.28 -1.63 -13.10
N THR A 217 4.79 -0.39 -13.10
CA THR A 217 5.52 0.76 -12.51
C THR A 217 5.85 0.51 -11.03
N LYS A 218 4.88 0.01 -10.25
CA LYS A 218 5.08 -0.24 -8.82
C LYS A 218 6.01 -1.43 -8.55
N VAL A 219 5.87 -2.53 -9.28
CA VAL A 219 6.71 -3.73 -9.11
C VAL A 219 8.16 -3.47 -9.49
N VAL A 220 8.41 -2.72 -10.57
CA VAL A 220 9.78 -2.36 -10.98
C VAL A 220 10.45 -1.44 -9.94
N ALA A 221 9.69 -0.56 -9.30
CA ALA A 221 10.20 0.39 -8.31
C ALA A 221 10.31 -0.19 -6.87
N ALA A 222 9.56 -1.25 -6.55
CA ALA A 222 9.46 -1.81 -5.20
C ALA A 222 10.72 -2.56 -4.73
N ALA A 223 10.83 -2.79 -3.42
CA ALA A 223 11.92 -3.58 -2.85
C ALA A 223 11.85 -5.07 -3.22
N HIS A 224 10.64 -5.57 -3.49
CA HIS A 224 10.33 -6.97 -3.83
C HIS A 224 10.54 -7.28 -5.32
N GLN A 225 11.80 -7.26 -5.77
CA GLN A 225 12.17 -7.53 -7.17
C GLN A 225 11.87 -8.96 -7.63
N GLU A 226 11.62 -9.89 -6.71
CA GLU A 226 11.21 -11.27 -7.02
C GLU A 226 9.92 -11.36 -7.84
N TYR A 227 9.09 -10.31 -7.85
CA TYR A 227 7.83 -10.25 -8.60
C TYR A 227 7.94 -9.56 -9.96
N ASN A 228 9.13 -9.08 -10.36
CA ASN A 228 9.36 -8.37 -11.63
C ASN A 228 9.47 -9.34 -12.82
N ASP A 229 8.43 -10.14 -13.05
CA ASP A 229 8.30 -11.03 -14.22
C ASP A 229 7.27 -10.43 -15.20
N SER A 230 7.73 -9.98 -16.36
CA SER A 230 6.90 -9.44 -17.46
C SER A 230 5.72 -10.35 -17.83
N VAL A 231 5.87 -11.66 -17.61
CA VAL A 231 4.85 -12.67 -17.88
C VAL A 231 3.78 -12.70 -16.79
N LEU A 232 4.15 -12.48 -15.52
CA LEU A 232 3.19 -12.33 -14.41
C LEU A 232 2.40 -11.04 -14.55
N LEU A 233 3.08 -9.94 -14.91
CA LEU A 233 2.45 -8.64 -15.14
C LEU A 233 1.41 -8.70 -16.28
N ALA A 234 1.73 -9.40 -17.38
CA ALA A 234 0.81 -9.60 -18.50
C ALA A 234 -0.42 -10.47 -18.15
N GLU A 235 -0.33 -11.28 -17.08
CA GLU A 235 -1.45 -12.10 -16.57
C GLU A 235 -2.18 -11.47 -15.39
N ALA A 236 -1.65 -10.41 -14.79
CA ALA A 236 -2.12 -9.91 -13.50
C ALA A 236 -3.61 -9.53 -13.54
N ALA A 237 -4.02 -8.81 -14.59
CA ALA A 237 -5.42 -8.45 -14.81
C ALA A 237 -6.32 -9.68 -15.04
N ASP A 238 -5.85 -10.67 -15.81
CA ASP A 238 -6.59 -11.91 -16.06
C ASP A 238 -6.74 -12.72 -14.76
N ARG A 239 -5.71 -12.78 -13.91
CA ARG A 239 -5.70 -13.48 -12.62
C ARG A 239 -6.67 -12.83 -11.63
N LEU A 240 -6.62 -11.52 -11.48
CA LEU A 240 -7.54 -10.79 -10.63
C LEU A 240 -8.99 -10.99 -11.08
N LEU A 241 -9.25 -11.00 -12.39
CA LEU A 241 -10.59 -11.30 -12.93
C LEU A 241 -11.07 -12.72 -12.59
N LEU A 242 -10.16 -13.66 -12.38
CA LEU A 242 -10.46 -15.02 -11.92
C LEU A 242 -10.51 -15.16 -10.39
N GLY A 243 -10.31 -14.07 -9.64
CA GLY A 243 -10.21 -14.07 -8.18
C GLY A 243 -8.90 -14.65 -7.64
N GLU A 244 -7.87 -14.74 -8.49
CA GLU A 244 -6.55 -15.24 -8.14
C GLU A 244 -5.59 -14.08 -7.80
N ASP A 245 -4.61 -14.33 -6.94
CA ASP A 245 -3.50 -13.40 -6.71
C ASP A 245 -2.68 -13.19 -7.99
N MET A 246 -2.37 -11.92 -8.28
CA MET A 246 -1.63 -11.54 -9.48
C MET A 246 -0.20 -12.10 -9.52
N PHE A 247 0.41 -12.37 -8.36
CA PHE A 247 1.74 -12.98 -8.26
C PHE A 247 1.68 -14.51 -8.11
N GLY A 248 0.48 -15.09 -8.11
CA GLY A 248 0.29 -16.54 -8.01
C GLY A 248 0.49 -17.13 -6.62
N ARG A 249 0.42 -16.30 -5.58
CA ARG A 249 0.34 -16.75 -4.19
C ARG A 249 -1.02 -17.38 -3.93
N GLU A 250 -1.15 -18.13 -2.85
CA GLU A 250 -2.40 -18.83 -2.53
C GLU A 250 -3.51 -17.94 -1.96
N ALA A 251 -3.63 -16.69 -2.43
CA ALA A 251 -4.66 -15.77 -1.97
C ALA A 251 -5.86 -15.72 -2.92
N ARG A 252 -7.03 -15.35 -2.37
CA ARG A 252 -8.29 -15.25 -3.11
C ARG A 252 -8.82 -13.83 -3.06
N PHE A 253 -9.21 -13.34 -4.22
CA PHE A 253 -9.85 -12.04 -4.37
C PHE A 253 -11.31 -12.20 -4.79
N GLU A 254 -12.18 -11.34 -4.25
CA GLU A 254 -13.58 -11.27 -4.61
C GLU A 254 -13.95 -9.85 -5.02
N ARG A 255 -14.74 -9.73 -6.09
CA ARG A 255 -15.35 -8.46 -6.47
C ARG A 255 -16.49 -8.17 -5.49
N VAL A 256 -16.35 -7.12 -4.70
CA VAL A 256 -17.41 -6.62 -3.80
C VAL A 256 -18.09 -5.39 -4.39
N GLU A 257 -19.20 -4.97 -3.78
CA GLU A 257 -19.79 -3.67 -4.08
C GLU A 257 -19.19 -2.60 -3.18
N ILE A 258 -19.18 -1.36 -3.67
CA ILE A 258 -18.77 -0.21 -2.86
C ILE A 258 -20.01 0.28 -2.11
N ASP A 259 -19.99 0.09 -0.80
CA ASP A 259 -21.07 0.38 0.14
C ASP A 259 -20.60 1.31 1.27
N ASP A 260 -21.39 1.44 2.33
CA ASP A 260 -21.11 2.32 3.48
C ASP A 260 -19.90 1.88 4.34
N SER A 261 -19.30 0.72 4.05
CA SER A 261 -18.05 0.27 4.67
C SER A 261 -16.79 0.92 4.10
N TYR A 262 -16.93 1.71 3.03
CA TYR A 262 -15.85 2.47 2.40
C TYR A 262 -15.71 3.88 2.98
N PRO A 263 -14.59 4.59 2.73
CA PRO A 263 -14.44 5.96 3.18
C PRO A 263 -15.55 6.86 2.63
N ALA A 264 -16.14 7.70 3.49
CA ALA A 264 -17.21 8.62 3.09
C ALA A 264 -16.79 9.53 1.92
N TYR A 265 -15.54 10.00 1.91
CA TYR A 265 -14.98 10.79 0.82
C TYR A 265 -15.04 10.06 -0.52
N LEU A 266 -14.65 8.77 -0.56
CA LEU A 266 -14.71 7.96 -1.78
C LEU A 266 -16.15 7.79 -2.27
N LEU A 267 -17.12 7.61 -1.36
CA LEU A 267 -18.53 7.49 -1.72
C LEU A 267 -19.08 8.77 -2.36
N GLN A 268 -18.71 9.92 -1.79
CA GLN A 268 -19.13 11.23 -2.28
C GLN A 268 -18.47 11.62 -3.60
N HIS A 269 -17.23 11.17 -3.82
CA HIS A 269 -16.42 11.51 -5.00
C HIS A 269 -16.22 10.30 -5.93
N ARG A 270 -17.14 9.33 -5.89
CA ARG A 270 -16.99 8.05 -6.60
C ARG A 270 -16.68 8.21 -8.09
N ALA A 271 -17.29 9.21 -8.74
CA ALA A 271 -17.08 9.49 -10.15
C ALA A 271 -15.61 9.74 -10.51
N GLU A 272 -14.84 10.35 -9.61
CA GLU A 272 -13.39 10.58 -9.80
C GLU A 272 -12.60 9.27 -9.81
N TYR A 273 -13.07 8.26 -9.08
CA TYR A 273 -12.38 6.99 -8.87
C TYR A 273 -12.99 5.82 -9.66
N GLU A 274 -13.99 6.07 -10.52
CA GLU A 274 -14.73 5.01 -11.22
C GLU A 274 -13.82 4.13 -12.09
N TYR A 275 -12.72 4.67 -12.62
CA TYR A 275 -11.73 3.90 -13.38
C TYR A 275 -10.94 2.88 -12.53
N LEU A 276 -10.94 3.04 -11.21
CA LEU A 276 -10.39 2.09 -10.24
C LEU A 276 -11.46 1.12 -9.71
N ILE A 277 -12.68 1.14 -10.23
CA ILE A 277 -13.75 0.23 -9.82
C ILE A 277 -13.90 -0.86 -10.88
N MET A 278 -13.76 -2.12 -10.48
CA MET A 278 -13.94 -3.24 -11.38
C MET A 278 -15.42 -3.38 -11.75
N PRO A 279 -15.78 -3.31 -13.05
CA PRO A 279 -17.17 -3.49 -13.46
C PRO A 279 -17.61 -4.95 -13.23
N PRO A 280 -18.93 -5.21 -13.17
CA PRO A 280 -19.45 -6.57 -13.15
C PRO A 280 -18.90 -7.38 -14.33
N VAL A 281 -18.47 -8.61 -14.06
CA VAL A 281 -17.90 -9.51 -15.06
C VAL A 281 -18.86 -10.67 -15.31
N SER A 282 -19.24 -10.89 -16.57
CA SER A 282 -20.13 -11.99 -16.93
C SER A 282 -19.46 -13.35 -16.72
N ARG A 283 -20.26 -14.38 -16.40
CA ARG A 283 -19.77 -15.77 -16.28
C ARG A 283 -19.08 -16.26 -17.56
N ALA A 284 -19.58 -15.83 -18.73
CA ALA A 284 -18.96 -16.13 -20.01
C ALA A 284 -17.56 -15.54 -20.15
N LYS A 285 -17.36 -14.28 -19.71
CA LYS A 285 -16.04 -13.63 -19.71
C LYS A 285 -15.08 -14.33 -18.76
N ILE A 286 -15.50 -14.67 -17.54
CA ILE A 286 -14.69 -15.47 -16.59
C ILE A 286 -14.28 -16.80 -17.20
N PHE A 287 -15.22 -17.53 -17.81
CA PHE A 287 -14.95 -18.82 -18.46
C PHE A 287 -13.93 -18.68 -19.60
N PHE A 288 -14.14 -17.71 -20.50
CA PHE A 288 -13.24 -17.45 -21.62
C PHE A 288 -11.84 -17.06 -21.17
N THR A 289 -11.71 -16.18 -20.15
CA THR A 289 -10.43 -15.82 -19.56
C THR A 289 -9.72 -17.04 -18.99
N ARG A 290 -10.44 -17.91 -18.25
CA ARG A 290 -9.88 -19.14 -17.69
C ARG A 290 -9.34 -20.09 -18.76
N VAL A 291 -10.06 -20.28 -19.86
CA VAL A 291 -9.64 -21.15 -20.98
C VAL A 291 -8.41 -20.54 -21.66
N THR A 292 -8.48 -19.25 -22.00
CA THR A 292 -7.39 -18.52 -22.67
C THR A 292 -6.10 -18.56 -21.84
N LEU A 293 -6.19 -18.30 -20.54
CA LEU A 293 -5.05 -18.30 -19.63
C LEU A 293 -4.41 -19.69 -19.50
N LYS A 294 -5.22 -20.76 -19.42
CA LYS A 294 -4.72 -22.14 -19.48
C LYS A 294 -4.00 -22.43 -20.79
N GLY A 295 -4.56 -22.03 -21.93
CA GLY A 295 -3.94 -22.16 -23.25
C GLY A 295 -2.59 -21.44 -23.32
N LYS A 296 -2.55 -20.16 -22.95
CA LYS A 296 -1.31 -19.36 -22.88
C LYS A 296 -0.24 -20.04 -22.01
N ARG A 297 -0.62 -20.64 -20.88
CA ARG A 297 0.30 -21.33 -19.96
C ARG A 297 0.84 -22.63 -20.57
N LEU A 298 0.00 -23.42 -21.25
CA LEU A 298 0.42 -24.64 -21.95
C LEU A 298 1.42 -24.33 -23.07
N VAL A 299 1.12 -23.34 -23.91
CA VAL A 299 2.01 -22.92 -25.00
C VAL A 299 3.38 -22.50 -24.46
N ARG A 300 3.42 -21.66 -23.40
CA ARG A 300 4.68 -21.26 -22.77
C ARG A 300 5.47 -22.42 -22.17
N ARG A 301 4.81 -23.39 -21.53
CA ARG A 301 5.48 -24.61 -21.05
C ARG A 301 6.10 -25.39 -22.20
N GLY A 302 5.39 -25.51 -23.33
CA GLY A 302 5.91 -26.11 -24.57
C GLY A 302 7.15 -25.39 -25.10
N ILE A 303 7.09 -24.07 -25.24
CA ILE A 303 8.23 -23.25 -25.70
C ILE A 303 9.43 -23.38 -24.77
N ARG A 304 9.23 -23.32 -23.43
CA ARG A 304 10.32 -23.50 -22.45
C ARG A 304 10.95 -24.88 -22.56
N LYS A 305 10.15 -25.93 -22.77
CA LYS A 305 10.64 -27.29 -22.97
C LYS A 305 11.47 -27.40 -24.26
N LEU A 306 10.98 -26.85 -25.37
CA LEU A 306 11.70 -26.81 -26.65
C LEU A 306 13.03 -26.05 -26.55
N LYS A 307 13.05 -24.89 -25.86
CA LYS A 307 14.27 -24.13 -25.62
C LYS A 307 15.29 -24.88 -24.78
N ARG A 308 14.87 -25.66 -23.78
CA ARG A 308 15.78 -26.52 -22.99
C ARG A 308 16.41 -27.60 -23.86
N ILE A 309 15.58 -28.31 -24.64
CA ILE A 309 16.03 -29.33 -25.59
C ILE A 309 17.02 -28.75 -26.61
N ALA A 310 16.73 -27.57 -27.18
CA ALA A 310 17.61 -26.90 -28.14
C ALA A 310 18.92 -26.38 -27.51
N ALA A 311 18.94 -26.11 -26.20
CA ALA A 311 20.13 -25.65 -25.48
C ALA A 311 21.03 -26.79 -24.97
N GLY A 312 20.77 -28.04 -25.36
CA GLY A 312 21.59 -29.19 -24.98
C GLY A 312 21.53 -29.55 -23.48
N LYS A 313 20.43 -29.22 -22.80
CA LYS A 313 20.10 -29.67 -21.44
C LYS A 313 18.79 -30.43 -21.40
#